data_AF-A0A8K0CK79-F1
#
_entry.id   AF-A0A8K0CK79-F1
#
_cell.length_a   1.000
_cell.length_b   1.000
_cell.length_c   1.000
_cell.angle_alpha   90.00
_cell.angle_beta   90.00
_cell.angle_gamma   90.00
#
_symmetry.space_group_name_H-M   'P 1'
#
loop_
_entity.id
_entity.type
_entity.pdbx_description
1 polymer ?
#
loop_
_entity_poly.entity_id
_entity_poly.type
_entity_poly.pdbx_seq_one_letter_code
_entity_poly.pdbx_strand_id
1 'polypeptide(L)'
;MFKVFVLIVAIIATVTCLPLVDEEAVVEKVGYCRKGNVYIKEGEQGPGPIGQCIRVKCVSAEPGNKKMSAVSCATFVPRDGCTVSEYDKTKPYPHCCPNEVCPPELGYSD
;
A
#
# COMPACT_ATOMS: atom_id res chain seq x y z
N MET A 1 63.07 16.04 -13.18
CA MET A 1 61.85 15.95 -14.01
C MET A 1 61.01 14.67 -13.76
N PHE A 2 61.57 13.54 -13.31
CA PHE A 2 60.81 12.29 -13.06
C PHE A 2 59.87 12.29 -11.83
N LYS A 3 60.08 13.16 -10.83
CA LYS A 3 59.26 13.19 -9.60
C LYS A 3 57.84 13.74 -9.78
N VAL A 4 57.59 14.53 -10.83
CA VAL A 4 56.29 15.16 -11.08
C VAL A 4 55.31 14.18 -11.72
N PHE A 5 55.79 13.27 -12.58
CA PHE A 5 54.96 12.25 -13.24
C PHE A 5 54.41 11.19 -12.27
N VAL A 6 55.18 10.83 -11.23
CA VAL A 6 54.75 9.82 -10.25
C VAL A 6 53.58 10.32 -9.39
N LEU A 7 53.53 11.63 -9.09
CA LEU A 7 52.42 12.23 -8.33
C LEU A 7 51.12 12.31 -9.14
N ILE A 8 51.20 12.55 -10.45
CA ILE A 8 50.01 12.70 -11.30
C ILE A 8 49.29 11.36 -11.51
N VAL A 9 50.02 10.25 -11.63
CA VAL A 9 49.44 8.91 -11.79
C VAL A 9 48.74 8.43 -10.51
N ALA A 10 49.25 8.79 -9.34
CA ALA A 10 48.65 8.43 -8.05
C ALA A 10 47.30 9.12 -7.79
N ILE A 11 47.12 10.37 -8.25
CA ILE A 11 45.88 11.14 -8.04
C ILE A 11 44.73 10.58 -8.90
N ILE A 12 45.02 10.13 -10.13
CA ILE A 12 43.99 9.61 -11.04
C ILE A 12 43.44 8.25 -10.54
N ALA A 13 44.30 7.42 -9.92
CA ALA A 13 43.87 6.14 -9.32
C ALA A 13 42.94 6.30 -8.11
N THR A 14 42.98 7.45 -7.41
CA THR A 14 42.08 7.71 -6.29
C THR A 14 40.70 8.25 -6.71
N VAL A 15 40.59 8.83 -7.91
CA VAL A 15 39.34 9.44 -8.41
C VAL A 15 38.43 8.41 -9.09
N THR A 16 38.97 7.29 -9.58
CA THR A 16 38.20 6.24 -10.27
C THR A 16 37.63 5.15 -9.36
N CYS A 17 37.97 5.15 -8.07
CA CYS A 17 37.49 4.17 -7.09
C CYS A 17 36.40 4.70 -6.16
N LEU A 18 35.69 5.77 -6.53
CA LEU A 18 34.39 6.02 -5.93
C LEU A 18 33.34 5.19 -6.67
N PRO A 19 32.81 4.09 -6.08
CA PRO A 19 31.50 3.61 -6.47
C PRO A 19 30.48 4.67 -6.01
N LEU A 20 30.28 5.71 -6.83
CA LEU A 20 29.18 6.66 -6.70
C LEU A 20 27.90 6.00 -7.23
N VAL A 21 27.41 4.97 -6.54
CA VAL A 21 26.01 4.59 -6.65
C VAL A 21 25.58 4.03 -5.29
N ASP A 22 25.39 4.91 -4.31
CA ASP A 22 24.38 4.68 -3.27
C ASP A 22 23.00 4.74 -3.96
N GLU A 23 22.70 3.75 -4.81
CA GLU A 23 21.31 3.36 -4.99
C GLU A 23 20.96 2.71 -3.65
N GLU A 24 20.30 3.47 -2.78
CA GLU A 24 19.31 2.88 -1.89
C GLU A 24 18.27 2.22 -2.79
N ALA A 25 18.62 1.03 -3.31
CA ALA A 25 17.74 0.18 -4.05
C ALA A 25 16.62 -0.13 -3.07
N VAL A 26 15.52 0.62 -3.19
CA VAL A 26 14.24 0.27 -2.59
C VAL A 26 13.98 -1.12 -3.12
N VAL A 27 14.27 -2.15 -2.29
CA VAL A 27 14.14 -3.54 -2.68
C VAL A 27 12.67 -3.75 -3.01
N GLU A 28 12.38 -3.66 -4.30
CA GLU A 28 11.05 -3.85 -4.80
C GLU A 28 10.76 -5.32 -4.62
N LYS A 29 9.93 -5.66 -3.63
CA LYS A 29 9.57 -7.06 -3.36
C LYS A 29 8.92 -7.64 -4.61
N VAL A 30 9.69 -8.44 -5.34
CA VAL A 30 9.24 -9.16 -6.54
C VAL A 30 8.07 -10.06 -6.16
N GLY A 31 6.99 -10.04 -6.95
CA GLY A 31 5.78 -10.80 -6.64
C GLY A 31 4.80 -10.09 -5.68
N TYR A 32 5.03 -8.82 -5.33
CA TYR A 32 4.13 -8.03 -4.48
C TYR A 32 3.71 -6.71 -5.12
N CYS A 33 2.42 -6.38 -4.97
CA CYS A 33 1.88 -5.04 -5.16
C CYS A 33 1.99 -4.23 -3.86
N ARG A 34 2.23 -2.92 -3.97
CA ARG A 34 2.27 -1.99 -2.85
C ARG A 34 1.19 -0.92 -2.99
N LYS A 35 0.40 -0.71 -1.93
CA LYS A 35 -0.47 0.46 -1.78
C LYS A 35 -0.19 1.10 -0.42
N GLY A 36 0.43 2.28 -0.41
CA GLY A 36 0.86 2.92 0.85
C GLY A 36 1.87 2.03 1.60
N ASN A 37 1.50 1.60 2.81
CA ASN A 37 2.27 0.70 3.67
C ASN A 37 1.86 -0.78 3.57
N VAL A 38 0.88 -1.13 2.74
CA VAL A 38 0.39 -2.50 2.59
C VAL A 38 1.06 -3.17 1.39
N TYR A 39 1.54 -4.39 1.60
CA TYR A 39 2.10 -5.27 0.57
C TYR A 39 1.19 -6.48 0.40
N ILE A 40 0.77 -6.75 -0.84
CA ILE A 40 -0.12 -7.86 -1.18
C ILE A 40 0.60 -8.71 -2.22
N LYS A 41 0.70 -10.02 -1.97
CA LYS A 41 1.28 -10.97 -2.92
C LYS A 41 0.39 -11.06 -4.16
N GLU A 42 1.00 -11.27 -5.32
CA GLU A 42 0.26 -11.51 -6.56
C GLU A 42 -0.79 -12.62 -6.41
N GLY A 43 -2.00 -12.36 -6.93
CA GLY A 43 -3.16 -13.24 -6.80
C GLY A 43 -3.94 -13.10 -5.49
N GLU A 44 -3.32 -12.58 -4.43
CA GLU A 44 -3.93 -12.43 -3.11
C GLU A 44 -4.69 -11.10 -2.95
N GLN A 45 -5.54 -11.05 -1.93
CA GLN A 45 -6.29 -9.88 -1.54
C GLN A 45 -6.26 -9.67 -0.02
N GLY A 46 -6.39 -8.41 0.39
CA GLY A 46 -6.36 -8.04 1.80
C GLY A 46 -6.92 -6.65 2.06
N PRO A 47 -7.00 -6.22 3.33
CA PRO A 47 -7.37 -4.86 3.66
C PRO A 47 -6.34 -3.87 3.07
N GLY A 48 -6.85 -2.79 2.48
CA GLY A 48 -6.01 -1.67 2.08
C GLY A 48 -5.54 -0.84 3.27
N PRO A 49 -4.83 0.27 3.01
CA PRO A 49 -4.37 1.16 4.07
C PRO A 49 -5.51 1.64 4.97
N ILE A 50 -5.25 1.70 6.27
CA ILE A 50 -6.13 2.36 7.24
C ILE A 50 -6.41 3.78 6.77
N GLY A 51 -7.64 4.27 6.95
CA GLY A 51 -8.09 5.56 6.42
C GLY A 51 -8.80 5.49 5.06
N GLN A 52 -8.55 4.44 4.24
CA GLN A 52 -9.15 4.34 2.89
C GLN A 52 -10.39 3.46 2.82
N CYS A 53 -10.57 2.55 3.79
CA CYS A 53 -11.67 1.59 3.85
C CYS A 53 -11.95 0.86 2.52
N ILE A 54 -10.91 0.19 2.01
CA ILE A 54 -10.98 -0.59 0.78
C ILE A 54 -10.37 -1.97 0.99
N ARG A 55 -10.79 -2.93 0.18
CA ARG A 55 -10.06 -4.18 -0.03
C ARG A 55 -9.26 -4.07 -1.32
N VAL A 56 -8.00 -4.46 -1.25
CA VAL A 56 -7.07 -4.45 -2.40
C VAL A 56 -6.76 -5.87 -2.83
N LYS A 57 -6.59 -6.08 -4.14
CA LYS A 57 -6.13 -7.33 -4.74
C LYS A 57 -4.96 -7.05 -5.67
N CYS A 58 -3.86 -7.77 -5.49
CA CYS A 58 -2.74 -7.71 -6.44
C CYS A 58 -3.06 -8.63 -7.62
N VAL A 59 -3.20 -8.04 -8.81
CA VAL A 59 -3.58 -8.76 -10.04
C VAL A 59 -2.36 -9.22 -10.82
N SER A 60 -1.33 -8.37 -10.92
CA SER A 60 -0.01 -8.72 -11.47
C SER A 60 1.06 -7.95 -10.71
N ALA A 61 2.17 -8.59 -10.37
CA ALA A 61 3.33 -7.97 -9.75
C ALA A 61 4.58 -8.01 -10.64
N GLU A 62 4.38 -8.10 -11.97
CA GLU A 62 5.46 -8.06 -12.96
C GLU A 62 6.28 -6.76 -12.83
N PRO A 63 7.63 -6.83 -12.88
CA PRO A 63 8.49 -5.65 -12.87
C PRO A 63 8.07 -4.66 -13.97
N GLY A 64 7.76 -3.42 -13.57
CA GLY A 64 7.30 -2.37 -14.49
C GLY A 64 5.84 -2.44 -14.95
N ASN A 65 5.06 -3.47 -14.56
CA ASN A 65 3.65 -3.62 -14.95
C ASN A 65 2.76 -4.09 -13.79
N LYS A 66 2.90 -3.47 -12.62
CA LYS A 66 2.08 -3.83 -11.45
C LYS A 66 0.63 -3.42 -11.65
N LYS A 67 -0.28 -4.38 -11.52
CA LYS A 67 -1.72 -4.17 -11.61
C LYS A 67 -2.37 -4.52 -10.29
N MET A 68 -3.20 -3.61 -9.80
CA MET A 68 -3.92 -3.78 -8.54
C MET A 68 -5.37 -3.35 -8.73
N SER A 69 -6.28 -4.12 -8.15
CA SER A 69 -7.70 -3.78 -8.06
C SER A 69 -8.04 -3.35 -6.64
N ALA A 70 -9.00 -2.45 -6.50
CA ALA A 70 -9.52 -2.00 -5.21
C ALA A 70 -11.05 -1.99 -5.25
N VAL A 71 -11.66 -2.46 -4.18
CA VAL A 71 -13.11 -2.40 -3.98
C VAL A 71 -13.42 -1.65 -2.68
N SER A 72 -14.41 -0.77 -2.73
CA SER A 72 -14.97 -0.09 -1.56
C SER A 72 -16.04 -0.96 -0.89
N CYS A 73 -16.60 -0.45 0.20
CA CYS A 73 -17.79 -1.03 0.82
C CYS A 73 -18.95 -1.06 -0.16
N ALA A 74 -19.86 -2.02 0.05
CA ALA A 74 -21.09 -2.11 -0.73
C ALA A 74 -22.02 -0.93 -0.43
N THR A 75 -22.68 -0.43 -1.47
CA THR A 75 -23.76 0.54 -1.32
C THR A 75 -25.06 -0.20 -1.06
N PHE A 76 -25.82 0.22 -0.06
CA PHE A 76 -27.12 -0.34 0.28
C PHE A 76 -28.09 0.77 0.69
N VAL A 77 -29.39 0.49 0.59
CA VAL A 77 -30.46 1.34 1.11
C VAL A 77 -30.90 0.75 2.45
N PRO A 78 -30.91 1.52 3.55
CA PRO A 78 -31.39 1.01 4.83
C PRO A 78 -32.89 0.74 4.78
N ARG A 79 -33.35 -0.19 5.62
CA ARG A 79 -34.77 -0.46 5.88
C ARG A 79 -35.46 0.77 6.49
N ASP A 80 -36.79 0.82 6.36
CA ASP A 80 -37.60 1.90 6.89
C ASP A 80 -37.36 2.09 8.39
N GLY A 81 -37.09 3.34 8.79
CA GLY A 81 -36.76 3.69 10.17
C GLY A 81 -35.30 3.42 10.58
N CYS A 82 -34.50 2.76 9.74
CA CYS A 82 -33.07 2.55 9.97
C CYS A 82 -32.22 3.60 9.25
N THR A 83 -30.97 3.75 9.69
CA THR A 83 -29.99 4.68 9.13
C THR A 83 -28.70 3.93 8.77
N VAL A 84 -27.84 4.58 7.98
CA VAL A 84 -26.52 4.05 7.64
C VAL A 84 -25.50 4.67 8.60
N SER A 85 -24.73 3.84 9.30
CA SER A 85 -23.65 4.33 10.15
C SER A 85 -22.57 5.04 9.33
N GLU A 86 -21.77 5.88 9.97
CA GLU A 86 -20.56 6.40 9.32
C GLU A 86 -19.51 5.30 9.12
N TYR A 87 -18.54 5.58 8.24
CA TYR A 87 -17.36 4.75 8.05
C TYR A 87 -16.43 4.86 9.26
N ASP A 88 -16.04 3.72 9.84
CA ASP A 88 -15.00 3.68 10.87
C ASP A 88 -13.63 3.52 10.22
N LYS A 89 -13.08 4.63 9.72
CA LYS A 89 -11.79 4.67 9.02
C LYS A 89 -10.58 4.31 9.89
N THR A 90 -10.77 4.11 11.20
CA THR A 90 -9.71 3.63 12.11
C THR A 90 -9.50 2.12 12.02
N LYS A 91 -10.48 1.40 11.46
CA LYS A 91 -10.44 -0.06 11.31
C LYS A 91 -10.05 -0.48 9.88
N PRO A 92 -9.55 -1.72 9.71
CA PRO A 92 -9.33 -2.27 8.38
C PRO A 92 -10.65 -2.70 7.72
N TYR A 93 -10.66 -2.82 6.39
CA TYR A 93 -11.75 -3.48 5.68
C TYR A 93 -11.88 -4.95 6.14
N PRO A 94 -13.10 -5.49 6.34
CA PRO A 94 -14.42 -4.86 6.13
C PRO A 94 -14.96 -4.09 7.34
N HIS A 95 -14.27 -4.10 8.48
CA HIS A 95 -14.78 -3.53 9.73
C HIS A 95 -14.89 -2.00 9.76
N CYS A 96 -14.31 -1.33 8.79
CA CYS A 96 -14.50 0.11 8.57
C CYS A 96 -15.75 0.45 7.77
N CYS A 97 -16.43 -0.55 7.19
CA CYS A 97 -17.60 -0.31 6.36
C CYS A 97 -18.80 0.12 7.19
N PRO A 98 -19.67 0.98 6.63
CA PRO A 98 -20.90 1.39 7.27
C PRO A 98 -21.86 0.19 7.43
N ASN A 99 -22.62 0.19 8.52
CA ASN A 99 -23.63 -0.82 8.82
C ASN A 99 -25.00 -0.15 8.96
N GLU A 100 -26.05 -0.95 8.85
CA GLU A 100 -27.40 -0.49 9.16
C GLU A 100 -27.55 -0.34 10.69
N VAL A 101 -28.05 0.81 11.11
CA VAL A 101 -28.35 1.13 12.51
C VAL A 101 -29.84 1.41 12.60
N CYS A 102 -30.57 0.46 13.19
CA CYS A 102 -31.99 0.59 13.47
C CYS A 102 -32.18 1.06 14.92
N PRO A 103 -33.21 1.88 15.21
CA PRO A 103 -33.60 2.14 16.57
C PRO A 103 -33.89 0.82 17.29
N PRO A 104 -33.58 0.70 18.59
CA PRO A 104 -34.05 -0.44 19.36
C PRO A 104 -35.56 -0.48 19.18
N GLU A 105 -36.07 -1.62 18.72
CA GLU A 105 -37.50 -1.82 18.58
C GLU A 105 -38.13 -1.41 19.90
N LEU A 106 -39.03 -0.41 19.88
CA LEU A 106 -39.89 -0.13 21.01
C LEU A 106 -40.61 -1.45 21.26
N GLY A 107 -40.16 -2.18 22.29
CA GLY A 107 -40.33 -3.62 22.37
C GLY A 107 -41.73 -4.07 21.99
N TYR A 108 -41.83 -4.83 20.90
CA TYR A 108 -42.93 -5.76 20.76
C TYR A 108 -42.37 -7.14 21.12
N SER A 109 -42.53 -7.48 22.40
CA SER A 109 -42.41 -8.85 22.86
C SER A 109 -43.54 -9.64 22.21
N ASP A 110 -43.20 -10.54 21.29
CA ASP A 110 -44.01 -11.74 21.06
C ASP A 110 -43.83 -12.71 22.25
#